data_AF-A0A059LEI8-F1
#
_entry.id   AF-A0A059LEI8-F1
#
_cell.length_a   1.000
_cell.length_b   1.000
_cell.length_c   1.000
_cell.angle_alpha   90.00
_cell.angle_beta   90.00
_cell.angle_gamma   90.00
#
_symmetry.space_group_name_H-M   'P 1'
#
loop_
_entity.id
_entity.type
_entity.pdbx_description
1 polymer ?
#
loop_
_entity_poly.entity_id
_entity_poly.type
_entity_poly.pdbx_seq_one_letter_code
_entity_poly.pdbx_strand_id
1 'polypeptide(L)'
;SKAAGLGFVPELMACTTVVDFTVTSAGIEEQLLDMVVGQERPDLKESSEALAAALSEGTLQLQQLEDGLLAKLESCAGAMLDAGLVASLERTKSTAEEIAARMAAARETEVSLRAACEVYRPVAVRCTLLYMLQESLRHLDRVYRFSLSRFVAVMRRSLRQTPGGADESDVPPHLRCHAQVDTQHRVSLLAQHASLALFRHLAQSMSEEHKLVAAAHLCMSVLREKKELSGAKAAYLMPGRLGRADRDEGGDEARSEGLGAAGGVGVVAGSRPAPASDWITPEHWAAVLTLQHLPGFASLPDDVAGNLKRWKEWAEAEAPEELPPPGDWKRASDVDRLLLVRALRADRLAAALAAFVARALGAEYVSSLPFDLERSMLDCSAAVPVLVLLSPGLDVVAAVEAAGRRAGVSLENGRLTSVSMGQGQEAVAWTRLQAALASGGWVLLQNIHLMLDWTASTLAKFVDGLGESAHPEFR
;
A
#
# COMPACT_ATOMS: atom_id res chain seq x y z
N SER A 1 3.00 11.83 -18.63
CA SER A 1 4.30 11.13 -18.44
C SER A 1 4.12 10.06 -17.37
N LYS A 2 4.76 8.88 -17.49
CA LYS A 2 4.71 7.81 -16.48
C LYS A 2 5.76 7.97 -15.36
N ALA A 3 6.67 8.93 -15.49
CA ALA A 3 7.71 9.17 -14.49
C ALA A 3 7.22 10.19 -13.44
N ALA A 4 7.27 9.79 -12.17
CA ALA A 4 6.96 10.66 -11.04
C ALA A 4 8.08 11.70 -10.82
N GLY A 5 7.72 12.91 -10.39
CA GLY A 5 8.68 13.92 -9.94
C GLY A 5 9.50 14.60 -11.05
N LEU A 6 8.98 14.67 -12.28
CA LEU A 6 9.64 15.41 -13.36
C LEU A 6 9.57 16.93 -13.08
N GLY A 7 10.72 17.56 -12.94
CA GLY A 7 10.82 19.02 -13.01
C GLY A 7 10.60 19.46 -14.45
N PHE A 8 9.56 20.25 -14.69
CA PHE A 8 9.30 20.82 -16.00
C PHE A 8 9.88 22.24 -16.07
N VAL A 9 10.45 22.59 -17.22
CA VAL A 9 10.94 23.96 -17.46
C VAL A 9 9.78 24.97 -17.43
N PRO A 10 9.98 26.18 -16.87
CA PRO A 10 8.93 27.20 -16.76
C PRO A 10 8.27 27.56 -18.09
N GLU A 11 9.03 27.54 -19.20
CA GLU A 11 8.53 27.81 -20.54
C GLU A 11 7.47 26.81 -21.00
N LEU A 12 7.65 25.52 -20.67
CA LEU A 12 6.67 24.48 -20.97
C LEU A 12 5.41 24.63 -20.11
N MET A 13 5.57 25.03 -18.84
CA MET A 13 4.47 25.29 -17.90
C MET A 13 3.65 26.52 -18.27
N ALA A 14 4.27 27.52 -18.92
CA ALA A 14 3.55 28.69 -19.43
C ALA A 14 2.66 28.33 -20.63
N CYS A 15 3.10 27.37 -21.46
CA CYS A 15 2.40 26.98 -22.68
C CYS A 15 1.46 25.77 -22.49
N THR A 16 1.59 25.02 -21.39
CA THR A 16 0.83 23.79 -21.16
C THR A 16 0.37 23.68 -19.71
N THR A 17 -0.87 23.24 -19.50
CA THR A 17 -1.39 22.92 -18.17
C THR A 17 -0.95 21.51 -17.77
N VAL A 18 -0.24 21.38 -16.66
CA VAL A 18 0.14 20.07 -16.12
C VAL A 18 -0.85 19.61 -15.08
N VAL A 19 -1.34 18.38 -15.26
CA VAL A 19 -2.25 17.71 -14.32
C VAL A 19 -1.44 16.66 -13.57
N ASP A 20 -1.46 16.74 -12.24
CA ASP A 20 -0.83 15.75 -11.38
C ASP A 20 -1.79 14.58 -11.12
N PHE A 21 -1.35 13.37 -11.50
CA PHE A 21 -2.05 12.11 -11.24
C PHE A 21 -1.42 11.33 -10.08
N THR A 22 -0.58 11.97 -9.26
CA THR A 22 -0.04 11.33 -8.06
C THR A 22 -1.19 10.93 -7.13
N VAL A 23 -1.18 9.66 -6.75
CA VAL A 23 -2.22 9.08 -5.91
C VAL A 23 -1.96 9.50 -4.47
N THR A 24 -2.87 10.28 -3.89
CA THR A 24 -2.81 10.66 -2.47
C THR A 24 -3.33 9.54 -1.58
N SER A 25 -2.89 9.49 -0.32
CA SER A 25 -3.35 8.48 0.64
C SER A 25 -4.86 8.55 0.86
N ALA A 26 -5.43 9.75 0.97
CA ALA A 26 -6.87 9.95 1.10
C ALA A 26 -7.63 9.55 -0.18
N GLY A 27 -7.06 9.85 -1.36
CA GLY A 27 -7.69 9.50 -2.64
C GLY A 27 -7.78 7.99 -2.85
N ILE A 28 -6.69 7.26 -2.58
CA ILE A 28 -6.74 5.79 -2.67
C ILE A 28 -7.64 5.19 -1.60
N GLU A 29 -7.63 5.73 -0.38
CA GLU A 29 -8.50 5.24 0.70
C GLU A 29 -9.98 5.30 0.30
N GLU A 30 -10.43 6.42 -0.25
CA GLU A 30 -11.83 6.56 -0.69
C GLU A 30 -12.14 5.63 -1.88
N GLN A 31 -11.22 5.50 -2.83
CA GLN A 31 -11.36 4.56 -3.95
C GLN A 31 -11.46 3.10 -3.46
N LEU A 32 -10.67 2.73 -2.45
CA LEU A 32 -10.69 1.40 -1.88
C LEU A 32 -11.94 1.16 -1.03
N LEU A 33 -12.43 2.19 -0.33
CA LEU A 33 -13.69 2.12 0.41
C LEU A 33 -14.87 1.85 -0.52
N ASP A 34 -15.00 2.62 -1.60
CA ASP A 34 -16.04 2.42 -2.62
C ASP A 34 -16.00 1.01 -3.22
N MET A 35 -14.80 0.47 -3.40
CA MET A 35 -14.62 -0.90 -3.90
C MET A 35 -15.09 -1.96 -2.90
N VAL A 36 -14.78 -1.80 -1.60
CA VAL A 36 -15.22 -2.73 -0.55
C VAL A 36 -16.73 -2.68 -0.40
N VAL A 37 -17.31 -1.48 -0.33
CA VAL A 37 -18.75 -1.28 -0.22
C VAL A 37 -19.47 -1.84 -1.44
N GLY A 38 -18.96 -1.60 -2.65
CA GLY A 38 -19.58 -2.11 -3.87
C GLY A 38 -19.57 -3.64 -3.98
N GLN A 39 -18.67 -4.34 -3.32
CA GLN A 39 -18.70 -5.81 -3.27
C GLN A 39 -19.56 -6.35 -2.14
N GLU A 40 -19.52 -5.76 -0.95
CA GLU A 40 -20.25 -6.28 0.21
C GLU A 40 -21.72 -5.86 0.22
N ARG A 41 -22.03 -4.65 -0.27
CA ARG A 41 -23.36 -4.01 -0.24
C ARG A 41 -23.64 -3.27 -1.56
N PRO A 42 -23.87 -4.01 -2.67
CA PRO A 42 -24.21 -3.39 -3.95
C PRO A 42 -25.50 -2.57 -3.87
N ASP A 43 -26.43 -2.94 -2.98
CA ASP A 43 -27.68 -2.23 -2.69
C ASP A 43 -27.44 -0.78 -2.23
N LEU A 44 -26.47 -0.57 -1.33
CA LEU A 44 -26.10 0.76 -0.86
C LEU A 44 -25.41 1.57 -1.96
N LYS A 45 -24.63 0.91 -2.81
CA LYS A 45 -23.94 1.56 -3.92
C LYS A 45 -24.92 2.07 -4.97
N GLU A 46 -25.84 1.24 -5.43
CA GLU A 46 -26.90 1.63 -6.38
C GLU A 46 -27.75 2.78 -5.82
N SER A 47 -28.09 2.71 -4.53
CA SER A 47 -28.85 3.78 -3.85
C SER A 47 -28.05 5.09 -3.77
N SER A 48 -26.73 5.02 -3.51
CA SER A 48 -25.84 6.18 -3.51
C SER A 48 -25.73 6.83 -4.89
N GLU A 49 -25.52 6.02 -5.94
CA GLU A 49 -25.42 6.49 -7.32
C GLU A 49 -26.73 7.12 -7.80
N ALA A 50 -27.88 6.51 -7.46
CA ALA A 50 -29.19 7.07 -7.76
C ALA A 50 -29.45 8.40 -7.03
N LEU A 51 -29.07 8.52 -5.76
CA LEU A 51 -29.17 9.76 -4.99
C LEU A 51 -28.27 10.86 -5.56
N ALA A 52 -27.02 10.53 -5.93
CA ALA A 52 -26.09 11.46 -6.55
C ALA A 52 -26.63 11.99 -7.89
N ALA A 53 -27.19 11.11 -8.73
CA ALA A 53 -27.85 11.51 -9.97
C ALA A 53 -29.04 12.45 -9.71
N ALA A 54 -29.90 12.12 -8.75
CA ALA A 54 -31.05 12.94 -8.39
C ALA A 54 -30.65 14.33 -7.82
N LEU A 55 -29.57 14.40 -7.04
CA LEU A 55 -29.02 15.68 -6.53
C LEU A 55 -28.45 16.53 -7.67
N SER A 56 -27.73 15.90 -8.60
CA SER A 56 -27.16 16.57 -9.78
C SER A 56 -28.26 17.15 -10.67
N GLU A 57 -29.30 16.35 -10.93
CA GLU A 57 -30.48 16.78 -11.67
C GLU A 57 -31.20 17.93 -10.96
N GLY A 58 -31.39 17.84 -9.64
CA GLY A 58 -31.99 18.90 -8.83
C GLY A 58 -31.20 20.21 -8.88
N THR A 59 -29.86 20.16 -8.80
CA THR A 59 -29.02 21.37 -8.94
C THR A 59 -29.14 22.00 -10.32
N LEU A 60 -29.22 21.18 -11.36
CA LEU A 60 -29.35 21.65 -12.73
C LEU A 60 -30.74 22.27 -12.97
N GLN A 61 -31.80 21.68 -12.44
CA GLN A 61 -33.15 22.25 -12.48
C GLN A 61 -33.23 23.59 -11.76
N LEU A 62 -32.57 23.74 -10.60
CA LEU A 62 -32.50 25.03 -9.90
C LEU A 62 -31.77 26.10 -10.72
N GLN A 63 -30.64 25.76 -11.35
CA GLN A 63 -29.92 26.68 -12.24
C GLN A 63 -30.77 27.10 -13.44
N GLN A 64 -31.49 26.16 -14.07
CA GLN A 64 -32.39 26.47 -15.18
C GLN A 64 -33.55 27.38 -14.77
N LEU A 65 -34.10 27.21 -13.56
CA LEU A 65 -35.13 28.08 -13.02
C LEU A 65 -34.58 29.50 -12.75
N GLU A 66 -33.34 29.60 -12.27
CA GLU A 66 -32.63 30.87 -12.05
C GLU A 66 -32.35 31.61 -13.37
N ASP A 67 -31.77 30.92 -14.36
CA ASP A 67 -31.52 31.48 -15.70
C ASP A 67 -32.83 31.90 -16.38
N GLY A 68 -33.88 31.10 -16.24
CA GLY A 68 -35.21 31.41 -16.77
C GLY A 68 -35.86 32.62 -16.09
N LEU A 69 -35.59 32.83 -14.79
CA LEU A 69 -36.01 34.03 -14.07
C LEU A 69 -35.26 35.27 -14.55
N LEU A 70 -33.93 35.17 -14.68
CA LEU A 70 -33.09 36.26 -15.18
C LEU A 70 -33.50 36.71 -16.59
N ALA A 71 -33.72 35.75 -17.50
CA ALA A 71 -34.18 36.05 -18.87
C ALA A 71 -35.55 36.75 -18.89
N LYS A 72 -36.49 36.35 -18.02
CA LYS A 72 -37.80 37.00 -17.89
C LYS A 72 -37.66 38.41 -17.32
N LEU A 73 -36.81 38.61 -16.31
CA LEU A 73 -36.55 39.93 -15.73
C LEU A 73 -35.89 40.89 -16.73
N GLU A 74 -34.92 40.40 -17.50
CA GLU A 74 -34.26 41.17 -18.57
C GLU A 74 -35.25 41.59 -19.66
N SER A 75 -36.16 40.71 -20.05
CA SER A 75 -37.20 41.01 -21.03
C SER A 75 -38.22 42.06 -20.56
N CYS A 76 -38.37 42.26 -19.25
CA CYS A 76 -39.44 43.04 -18.63
C CYS A 76 -39.05 44.47 -18.22
N ALA A 77 -38.04 45.08 -18.87
CA ALA A 77 -37.43 46.38 -18.53
C ALA A 77 -38.36 47.63 -18.41
N GLY A 78 -39.70 47.50 -18.49
CA GLY A 78 -40.65 48.61 -18.30
C GLY A 78 -42.00 48.26 -17.66
N ALA A 79 -42.34 46.99 -17.42
CA ALA A 79 -43.66 46.57 -16.87
C ALA A 79 -43.50 45.61 -15.69
N MET A 80 -42.91 46.11 -14.60
CA MET A 80 -42.52 45.31 -13.43
C MET A 80 -43.69 44.75 -12.60
N LEU A 81 -44.92 45.21 -12.84
CA LEU A 81 -46.14 44.84 -12.09
C LEU A 81 -47.16 44.06 -12.94
N ASP A 82 -46.75 43.49 -14.07
CA ASP A 82 -47.65 42.67 -14.87
C ASP A 82 -48.08 41.41 -14.09
N ALA A 83 -49.40 41.18 -13.97
CA ALA A 83 -49.97 40.08 -13.21
C ALA A 83 -49.50 38.71 -13.73
N GLY A 84 -49.19 38.62 -15.04
CA GLY A 84 -48.62 37.42 -15.66
C GLY A 84 -47.19 37.11 -15.19
N LEU A 85 -46.37 38.14 -14.98
CA LEU A 85 -45.00 37.99 -14.49
C LEU A 85 -45.00 37.57 -13.01
N VAL A 86 -45.86 38.20 -12.19
CA VAL A 86 -46.01 37.87 -10.77
C VAL A 86 -46.47 36.42 -10.58
N ALA A 87 -47.46 35.96 -11.35
CA ALA A 87 -47.91 34.57 -11.28
C ALA A 87 -46.85 33.56 -11.76
N SER A 88 -46.00 33.93 -12.73
CA SER A 88 -44.87 33.09 -13.16
C SER A 88 -43.75 33.07 -12.11
N LEU A 89 -43.53 34.16 -11.39
CA LEU A 89 -42.56 34.29 -10.29
C LEU A 89 -43.00 33.45 -9.08
N GLU A 90 -44.28 33.51 -8.72
CA GLU A 90 -44.83 32.69 -7.63
C GLU A 90 -44.74 31.18 -7.95
N ARG A 91 -45.03 30.77 -9.19
CA ARG A 91 -44.87 29.37 -9.61
C ARG A 91 -43.41 28.91 -9.57
N THR A 92 -42.49 29.70 -10.12
CA THR A 92 -41.05 29.36 -10.12
C THR A 92 -40.48 29.29 -8.70
N LYS A 93 -40.92 30.20 -7.82
CA LYS A 93 -40.59 30.17 -6.39
C LYS A 93 -41.11 28.89 -5.71
N SER A 94 -42.38 28.55 -5.90
CA SER A 94 -42.98 27.33 -5.33
C SER A 94 -42.24 26.07 -5.79
N THR A 95 -41.95 25.95 -7.10
CA THR A 95 -41.21 24.79 -7.63
C THR A 95 -39.77 24.75 -7.10
N ALA A 96 -39.11 25.90 -6.93
CA ALA A 96 -37.77 25.96 -6.37
C ALA A 96 -37.75 25.54 -4.89
N GLU A 97 -38.77 25.95 -4.10
CA GLU A 97 -38.92 25.53 -2.70
C GLU A 97 -39.17 24.02 -2.58
N GLU A 98 -40.00 23.45 -3.46
CA GLU A 98 -40.24 21.99 -3.51
C GLU A 98 -38.97 21.20 -3.87
N ILE A 99 -38.22 21.65 -4.89
CA ILE A 99 -36.95 21.01 -5.28
C ILE A 99 -35.92 21.14 -4.15
N ALA A 100 -35.82 22.31 -3.52
CA ALA A 100 -34.92 22.54 -2.40
C ALA A 100 -35.26 21.64 -1.20
N ALA A 101 -36.54 21.46 -0.88
CA ALA A 101 -37.00 20.56 0.18
C ALA A 101 -36.67 19.09 -0.15
N ARG A 102 -36.91 18.66 -1.40
CA ARG A 102 -36.55 17.31 -1.86
C ARG A 102 -35.04 17.06 -1.81
N MET A 103 -34.23 18.05 -2.22
CA MET A 103 -32.78 17.98 -2.13
C MET A 103 -32.28 17.94 -0.69
N ALA A 104 -32.93 18.65 0.24
CA ALA A 104 -32.59 18.61 1.66
C ALA A 104 -32.83 17.21 2.24
N ALA A 105 -33.98 16.58 1.94
CA ALA A 105 -34.25 15.21 2.34
C ALA A 105 -33.26 14.20 1.73
N ALA A 106 -32.90 14.38 0.45
CA ALA A 106 -31.90 13.54 -0.22
C ALA A 106 -30.50 13.65 0.43
N ARG A 107 -30.10 14.86 0.85
CA ARG A 107 -28.84 15.08 1.59
C ARG A 107 -28.85 14.40 2.97
N GLU A 108 -29.99 14.38 3.66
CA GLU A 108 -30.10 13.64 4.93
C GLU A 108 -29.95 12.13 4.71
N THR A 109 -30.57 11.59 3.65
CA THR A 109 -30.38 10.19 3.28
C THR A 109 -28.93 9.88 2.88
N GLU A 110 -28.24 10.80 2.17
CA GLU A 110 -26.82 10.67 1.82
C GLU A 110 -25.94 10.55 3.05
N VAL A 111 -26.18 11.37 4.09
CA VAL A 111 -25.43 11.29 5.36
C VAL A 111 -25.62 9.94 6.03
N SER A 112 -26.86 9.43 6.07
CA SER A 112 -27.15 8.12 6.66
C SER A 112 -26.48 6.97 5.88
N LEU A 113 -26.46 7.07 4.55
CA LEU A 113 -25.85 6.07 3.68
C LEU A 113 -24.32 6.11 3.79
N ARG A 114 -23.74 7.32 3.84
CA ARG A 114 -22.31 7.50 4.12
C ARG A 114 -21.92 6.88 5.45
N ALA A 115 -22.71 7.09 6.51
CA ALA A 115 -22.46 6.46 7.81
C ALA A 115 -22.46 4.92 7.75
N ALA A 116 -23.30 4.32 6.91
CA ALA A 116 -23.27 2.88 6.67
C ALA A 116 -22.00 2.42 5.94
N CYS A 117 -21.49 3.21 4.99
CA CYS A 117 -20.22 2.94 4.30
C CYS A 117 -19.00 3.06 5.24
N GLU A 118 -19.01 4.03 6.16
CA GLU A 118 -17.92 4.31 7.10
C GLU A 118 -17.56 3.10 7.98
N VAL A 119 -18.49 2.16 8.20
CA VAL A 119 -18.24 0.90 8.92
C VAL A 119 -17.11 0.08 8.28
N TYR A 120 -16.93 0.18 6.96
CA TYR A 120 -15.91 -0.54 6.20
C TYR A 120 -14.57 0.22 6.07
N ARG A 121 -14.50 1.48 6.52
CA ARG A 121 -13.29 2.31 6.44
C ARG A 121 -12.03 1.64 7.03
N PRO A 122 -12.07 0.88 8.14
CA PRO A 122 -10.88 0.19 8.66
C PRO A 122 -10.21 -0.77 7.64
N VAL A 123 -10.99 -1.38 6.75
CA VAL A 123 -10.45 -2.24 5.67
C VAL A 123 -9.70 -1.39 4.66
N ALA A 124 -10.31 -0.28 4.22
CA ALA A 124 -9.72 0.65 3.27
C ALA A 124 -8.42 1.27 3.80
N VAL A 125 -8.42 1.77 5.04
CA VAL A 125 -7.22 2.32 5.71
C VAL A 125 -6.08 1.30 5.72
N ARG A 126 -6.36 0.05 6.09
CA ARG A 126 -5.33 -1.01 6.15
C ARG A 126 -4.76 -1.34 4.76
N CYS A 127 -5.59 -1.36 3.72
CA CYS A 127 -5.14 -1.54 2.34
C CYS A 127 -4.37 -0.32 1.81
N THR A 128 -4.76 0.90 2.20
CA THR A 128 -4.01 2.13 1.88
C THR A 128 -2.60 2.08 2.45
N LEU A 129 -2.43 1.65 3.70
CA LEU A 129 -1.09 1.49 4.30
C LEU A 129 -0.21 0.51 3.51
N LEU A 130 -0.80 -0.57 2.99
CA LEU A 130 -0.10 -1.52 2.11
C LEU A 130 0.26 -0.92 0.75
N TYR A 131 -0.62 -0.10 0.17
CA TYR A 131 -0.31 0.62 -1.05
C TYR A 131 0.83 1.62 -0.84
N MET A 132 0.81 2.38 0.26
CA MET A 132 1.91 3.29 0.61
C MET A 132 3.22 2.54 0.88
N LEU A 133 3.17 1.35 1.49
CA LEU A 133 4.33 0.47 1.59
C LEU A 133 4.85 0.08 0.20
N GLN A 134 3.98 -0.43 -0.68
CA GLN A 134 4.33 -0.79 -2.05
C GLN A 134 5.00 0.38 -2.79
N GLU A 135 4.46 1.59 -2.62
CA GLU A 135 5.02 2.81 -3.17
C GLU A 135 6.42 3.08 -2.63
N SER A 136 6.62 2.94 -1.32
CA SER A 136 7.91 3.18 -0.66
C SER A 136 8.99 2.17 -1.05
N LEU A 137 8.63 0.94 -1.44
CA LEU A 137 9.59 -0.10 -1.86
C LEU A 137 10.42 0.33 -3.09
N ARG A 138 9.91 1.24 -3.93
CA ARG A 138 10.67 1.82 -5.05
C ARG A 138 11.98 2.48 -4.64
N HIS A 139 12.05 2.95 -3.39
CA HIS A 139 13.23 3.62 -2.85
C HIS A 139 14.28 2.62 -2.37
N LEU A 140 13.89 1.37 -2.13
CA LEU A 140 14.79 0.30 -1.74
C LEU A 140 15.51 -0.28 -2.97
N ASP A 141 14.75 -0.64 -4.00
CA ASP A 141 15.30 -1.11 -5.27
C ASP A 141 14.46 -0.62 -6.46
N ARG A 142 15.11 -0.34 -7.59
CA ARG A 142 14.48 0.06 -8.86
C ARG A 142 13.60 -1.04 -9.45
N VAL A 143 13.83 -2.28 -9.05
CA VAL A 143 13.04 -3.46 -9.45
C VAL A 143 11.61 -3.42 -8.88
N TYR A 144 11.42 -2.78 -7.72
CA TYR A 144 10.12 -2.71 -7.05
C TYR A 144 9.21 -1.63 -7.65
N ARG A 145 8.67 -1.94 -8.84
CA ARG A 145 7.67 -1.12 -9.52
C ARG A 145 6.39 -1.91 -9.74
N PHE A 146 5.31 -1.37 -9.20
CA PHE A 146 4.00 -2.00 -9.21
C PHE A 146 2.97 -1.03 -9.76
N SER A 147 1.98 -1.56 -10.48
CA SER A 147 0.87 -0.76 -10.98
C SER A 147 -0.28 -0.73 -9.98
N LEU A 148 -0.97 0.40 -9.89
CA LEU A 148 -2.20 0.52 -9.10
C LEU A 148 -3.27 -0.47 -9.61
N SER A 149 -3.39 -0.65 -10.94
CA SER A 149 -4.35 -1.57 -11.53
C SER A 149 -4.16 -3.01 -11.06
N ARG A 150 -2.91 -3.47 -10.89
CA ARG A 150 -2.65 -4.82 -10.35
C ARG A 150 -3.02 -4.90 -8.88
N PHE A 151 -2.66 -3.89 -8.09
CA PHE A 151 -3.04 -3.81 -6.67
C PHE A 151 -4.56 -3.90 -6.49
N VAL A 152 -5.32 -3.12 -7.25
CA VAL A 152 -6.79 -3.12 -7.27
C VAL A 152 -7.34 -4.49 -7.68
N ALA A 153 -6.76 -5.13 -8.70
CA ALA A 153 -7.21 -6.44 -9.15
C ALA A 153 -7.02 -7.53 -8.07
N VAL A 154 -5.86 -7.52 -7.39
CA VAL A 154 -5.57 -8.45 -6.29
C VAL A 154 -6.49 -8.19 -5.10
N MET A 155 -6.75 -6.92 -4.78
CA MET A 155 -7.70 -6.56 -3.73
C MET A 155 -9.11 -7.07 -4.04
N ARG A 156 -9.67 -6.80 -5.23
CA ARG A 156 -11.00 -7.32 -5.63
C ARG A 156 -11.07 -8.83 -5.53
N ARG A 157 -10.02 -9.53 -5.95
CA ARG A 157 -9.94 -10.99 -5.84
C ARG A 157 -9.95 -11.43 -4.38
N SER A 158 -9.17 -10.77 -3.52
CA SER A 158 -9.11 -11.12 -2.09
C SER A 158 -10.45 -10.92 -1.38
N LEU A 159 -11.21 -9.88 -1.73
CA LEU A 159 -12.54 -9.64 -1.15
C LEU A 159 -13.50 -10.78 -1.48
N ARG A 160 -13.56 -11.25 -2.73
CA ARG A 160 -14.37 -12.41 -3.16
C ARG A 160 -13.96 -13.72 -2.50
N GLN A 161 -12.68 -13.87 -2.17
CA GLN A 161 -12.12 -15.08 -1.55
C GLN A 161 -12.23 -15.07 -0.01
N THR A 162 -12.78 -14.01 0.59
CA THR A 162 -12.87 -13.88 2.05
C THR A 162 -14.11 -14.64 2.59
N PRO A 163 -13.94 -15.58 3.55
CA PRO A 163 -15.05 -16.36 4.10
C PRO A 163 -16.02 -15.58 4.99
N GLY A 164 -17.24 -16.10 5.17
CA GLY A 164 -18.28 -15.49 6.02
C GLY A 164 -19.14 -14.43 5.34
N GLY A 165 -19.07 -14.32 4.01
CA GLY A 165 -19.99 -13.51 3.19
C GLY A 165 -21.27 -14.27 2.80
N ALA A 166 -22.20 -13.61 2.12
CA ALA A 166 -23.42 -14.22 1.62
C ALA A 166 -23.15 -15.28 0.52
N ASP A 167 -22.15 -15.01 -0.33
CA ASP A 167 -21.71 -15.90 -1.40
C ASP A 167 -20.30 -16.45 -1.11
N GLU A 168 -20.19 -17.74 -0.79
CA GLU A 168 -18.90 -18.42 -0.54
C GLU A 168 -18.42 -19.27 -1.73
N SER A 169 -18.95 -19.05 -2.94
CA SER A 169 -18.62 -19.84 -4.14
C SER A 169 -17.14 -19.77 -4.49
N ASP A 170 -16.56 -18.57 -4.40
CA ASP A 170 -15.18 -18.27 -4.78
C ASP A 170 -14.18 -18.51 -3.62
N VAL A 171 -14.70 -18.79 -2.42
CA VAL A 171 -13.90 -19.05 -1.22
C VAL A 171 -13.33 -20.47 -1.28
N PRO A 172 -12.01 -20.65 -1.04
CA PRO A 172 -11.40 -21.97 -0.98
C PRO A 172 -12.15 -22.89 0.02
N PRO A 173 -12.42 -24.16 -0.33
CA PRO A 173 -13.29 -25.03 0.47
C PRO A 173 -12.89 -25.17 1.94
N HIS A 174 -11.60 -25.09 2.24
CA HIS A 174 -11.03 -25.22 3.59
C HIS A 174 -11.21 -23.98 4.48
N LEU A 175 -11.62 -22.84 3.92
CA LEU A 175 -11.82 -21.58 4.66
C LEU A 175 -13.30 -21.22 4.85
N ARG A 176 -14.23 -21.98 4.25
CA ARG A 176 -15.66 -21.67 4.26
C ARG A 176 -16.24 -21.73 5.67
N CYS A 177 -17.01 -20.72 6.05
CA CYS A 177 -17.66 -20.66 7.35
C CYS A 177 -19.09 -21.21 7.32
N HIS A 178 -19.69 -21.36 6.13
CA HIS A 178 -21.05 -21.88 5.89
C HIS A 178 -22.18 -21.18 6.67
N ALA A 179 -21.87 -20.08 7.37
CA ALA A 179 -22.80 -19.29 8.17
C ALA A 179 -22.45 -17.80 8.03
N GLN A 180 -23.49 -16.96 7.94
CA GLN A 180 -23.32 -15.52 7.83
C GLN A 180 -22.82 -14.95 9.16
N VAL A 181 -21.72 -14.20 9.08
CA VAL A 181 -21.04 -13.61 10.23
C VAL A 181 -21.59 -12.20 10.51
N ASP A 182 -21.59 -11.79 11.77
CA ASP A 182 -21.93 -10.41 12.18
C ASP A 182 -21.08 -9.37 11.43
N THR A 183 -21.64 -8.18 11.19
CA THR A 183 -21.01 -7.13 10.38
C THR A 183 -19.64 -6.71 10.93
N GLN A 184 -19.49 -6.59 12.25
CA GLN A 184 -18.21 -6.18 12.85
C GLN A 184 -17.14 -7.27 12.70
N HIS A 185 -17.53 -8.53 12.93
CA HIS A 185 -16.60 -9.64 12.76
C HIS A 185 -16.24 -9.84 11.29
N ARG A 186 -17.18 -9.67 10.37
CA ARG A 186 -16.95 -9.68 8.91
C ARG A 186 -15.94 -8.62 8.47
N VAL A 187 -16.07 -7.38 8.95
CA VAL A 187 -15.09 -6.31 8.67
C VAL A 187 -13.68 -6.68 9.15
N SER A 188 -13.56 -7.29 10.35
CA SER A 188 -12.27 -7.73 10.86
C SER A 188 -11.62 -8.83 10.01
N LEU A 189 -12.42 -9.78 9.52
CA LEU A 189 -11.97 -10.86 8.64
C LEU A 189 -11.56 -10.34 7.27
N LEU A 190 -12.34 -9.42 6.69
CA LEU A 190 -12.01 -8.74 5.44
C LEU A 190 -10.68 -7.99 5.54
N ALA A 191 -10.48 -7.22 6.61
CA ALA A 191 -9.23 -6.51 6.85
C ALA A 191 -8.04 -7.45 6.96
N GLN A 192 -8.17 -8.57 7.68
CA GLN A 192 -7.10 -9.56 7.84
C GLN A 192 -6.79 -10.28 6.52
N HIS A 193 -7.81 -10.84 5.87
CA HIS A 193 -7.64 -11.63 4.65
C HIS A 193 -7.12 -10.78 3.49
N ALA A 194 -7.69 -9.60 3.26
CA ALA A 194 -7.25 -8.70 2.20
C ALA A 194 -5.80 -8.23 2.44
N SER A 195 -5.47 -7.85 3.69
CA SER A 195 -4.12 -7.38 4.00
C SER A 195 -3.06 -8.47 3.85
N LEU A 196 -3.38 -9.70 4.21
CA LEU A 196 -2.50 -10.85 4.03
C LEU A 196 -2.35 -11.24 2.56
N ALA A 197 -3.44 -11.26 1.78
CA ALA A 197 -3.40 -11.57 0.35
C ALA A 197 -2.56 -10.56 -0.43
N LEU A 198 -2.73 -9.26 -0.15
CA LEU A 198 -1.93 -8.20 -0.73
C LEU A 198 -0.46 -8.30 -0.32
N PHE A 199 -0.18 -8.53 0.97
CA PHE A 199 1.19 -8.71 1.44
C PHE A 199 1.86 -9.94 0.82
N ARG A 200 1.15 -11.07 0.68
CA ARG A 200 1.66 -12.27 0.00
C ARG A 200 1.99 -12.00 -1.45
N HIS A 201 1.13 -11.26 -2.16
CA HIS A 201 1.40 -10.87 -3.54
C HIS A 201 2.65 -9.99 -3.64
N LEU A 202 2.83 -9.03 -2.73
CA LEU A 202 4.05 -8.23 -2.65
C LEU A 202 5.26 -9.11 -2.31
N ALA A 203 5.16 -9.97 -1.31
CA ALA A 203 6.25 -10.84 -0.85
C ALA A 203 6.74 -11.82 -1.92
N GLN A 204 5.89 -12.25 -2.85
CA GLN A 204 6.30 -13.06 -4.00
C GLN A 204 7.26 -12.33 -4.94
N SER A 205 7.17 -11.01 -5.01
CA SER A 205 8.02 -10.16 -5.87
C SER A 205 9.26 -9.62 -5.16
N MET A 206 9.33 -9.75 -3.82
CA MET A 206 10.43 -9.25 -3.00
C MET A 206 11.52 -10.32 -2.80
N SER A 207 12.78 -9.89 -2.67
CA SER A 207 13.86 -10.76 -2.23
C SER A 207 13.70 -11.11 -0.75
N GLU A 208 14.23 -12.26 -0.32
CA GLU A 208 14.14 -12.71 1.08
C GLU A 208 14.70 -11.65 2.07
N GLU A 209 15.76 -10.95 1.68
CA GLU A 209 16.41 -9.90 2.49
C GLU A 209 15.46 -8.73 2.81
N HIS A 210 14.57 -8.38 1.88
CA HIS A 210 13.69 -7.23 2.00
C HIS A 210 12.33 -7.56 2.63
N LYS A 211 11.94 -8.84 2.69
CA LYS A 211 10.64 -9.26 3.23
C LYS A 211 10.45 -8.85 4.68
N LEU A 212 11.44 -9.08 5.53
CA LEU A 212 11.36 -8.73 6.94
C LEU A 212 11.30 -7.21 7.14
N VAL A 213 12.04 -6.44 6.33
CA VAL A 213 12.03 -4.97 6.36
C VAL A 213 10.64 -4.45 5.98
N ALA A 214 10.05 -4.98 4.90
CA ALA A 214 8.71 -4.61 4.47
C ALA A 214 7.63 -4.99 5.51
N ALA A 215 7.73 -6.19 6.10
CA ALA A 215 6.83 -6.65 7.15
C ALA A 215 6.93 -5.76 8.41
N ALA A 216 8.15 -5.40 8.82
CA ALA A 216 8.39 -4.50 9.95
C ALA A 216 7.85 -3.10 9.67
N HIS A 217 8.05 -2.56 8.46
CA HIS A 217 7.51 -1.26 8.07
C HIS A 217 5.98 -1.24 8.08
N LEU A 218 5.34 -2.29 7.56
CA LEU A 218 3.88 -2.44 7.62
C LEU A 218 3.39 -2.47 9.06
N CYS A 219 4.03 -3.28 9.91
CA CYS A 219 3.68 -3.42 11.33
C CYS A 219 3.76 -2.07 12.04
N MET A 220 4.87 -1.33 11.88
CA MET A 220 5.03 -0.01 12.46
C MET A 220 3.97 0.99 11.95
N SER A 221 3.65 0.96 10.65
CA SER A 221 2.61 1.83 10.08
C SER A 221 1.22 1.52 10.65
N VAL A 222 0.87 0.24 10.81
CA VAL A 222 -0.39 -0.18 11.45
C VAL A 222 -0.46 0.26 12.92
N LEU A 223 0.65 0.14 13.67
CA LEU A 223 0.70 0.56 15.08
C LEU A 223 0.68 2.08 15.25
N ARG A 224 1.21 2.83 14.28
CA ARG A 224 1.10 4.29 14.24
C ARG A 224 -0.34 4.73 14.02
N GLU A 225 -1.05 4.05 13.13
CA GLU A 225 -2.48 4.32 12.88
C GLU A 225 -3.32 4.05 14.13
N LYS A 226 -3.01 2.97 14.86
CA LYS A 226 -3.63 2.66 16.16
C LYS A 226 -3.19 3.58 17.30
N LYS A 227 -2.25 4.51 17.07
CA LYS A 227 -1.63 5.38 18.09
C LYS A 227 -0.90 4.63 19.22
N GLU A 228 -0.55 3.37 19.01
CA GLU A 228 0.21 2.56 19.96
C GLU A 228 1.72 2.82 19.85
N LEU A 229 2.18 3.30 18.69
CA LEU A 229 3.59 3.65 18.45
C LEU A 229 3.78 5.17 18.37
N SER A 230 4.48 5.73 19.35
CA SER A 230 4.92 7.14 19.31
C SER A 230 5.95 7.36 18.21
N GLY A 231 5.85 8.51 17.51
CA GLY A 231 6.79 8.89 16.45
C GLY A 231 8.26 8.91 16.90
N ALA A 232 8.51 9.27 18.16
CA ALA A 232 9.86 9.26 18.73
C ALA A 232 10.43 7.83 18.87
N LYS A 233 9.61 6.86 19.29
CA LYS A 233 9.99 5.44 19.40
C LYS A 233 10.24 4.83 18.01
N ALA A 234 9.40 5.17 17.03
CA ALA A 234 9.60 4.74 15.63
C ALA A 234 10.89 5.30 15.03
N ALA A 235 11.19 6.58 15.28
CA ALA A 235 12.40 7.24 14.78
C ALA A 235 13.68 6.58 15.34
N TYR A 236 13.65 6.11 16.59
CA TYR A 236 14.79 5.42 17.19
C TYR A 236 15.14 4.10 16.47
N LEU A 237 14.14 3.36 15.98
CA LEU A 237 14.33 2.10 15.25
C LEU A 237 14.96 2.30 13.87
N MET A 238 14.78 3.47 13.26
CA MET A 238 15.36 3.80 11.97
C MET A 238 16.83 4.24 12.13
N PRO A 239 17.78 3.72 11.34
CA PRO A 239 19.15 4.22 11.34
C PRO A 239 19.18 5.69 10.89
N GLY A 240 19.84 6.57 11.67
CA GLY A 240 20.25 7.90 11.18
C GLY A 240 19.44 9.13 11.63
N ARG A 241 18.49 9.04 12.57
CA ARG A 241 17.77 10.22 13.11
C ARG A 241 18.00 10.52 14.60
N LEU A 242 19.05 9.96 15.18
CA LEU A 242 19.43 10.26 16.56
C LEU A 242 20.47 11.38 16.56
N GLY A 243 20.02 12.63 16.52
CA GLY A 243 20.93 13.80 16.62
C GLY A 243 20.40 15.16 16.18
N ARG A 244 19.22 15.27 15.56
CA ARG A 244 18.56 16.57 15.30
C ARG A 244 17.11 16.51 15.75
N ALA A 245 16.90 16.71 17.04
CA ALA A 245 15.65 17.29 17.50
C ALA A 245 15.65 18.76 17.08
N ASP A 246 14.61 19.16 16.37
CA ASP A 246 14.08 20.51 16.13
C ASP A 246 14.96 21.66 16.65
N ARG A 247 15.72 22.29 15.74
CA ARG A 247 16.03 23.72 15.87
C ARG A 247 15.00 24.44 15.03
N ASP A 248 14.19 25.24 15.71
CA ASP A 248 13.24 26.17 15.14
C ASP A 248 13.82 26.95 13.96
N GLU A 249 12.93 27.23 13.02
CA GLU A 249 13.12 28.11 11.88
C GLU A 249 13.68 29.47 12.33
N GLY A 250 14.88 29.82 11.85
CA GLY A 250 15.40 31.18 12.00
C GLY A 250 16.92 31.30 11.87
N GLY A 251 17.39 31.70 10.69
CA GLY A 251 18.58 32.55 10.57
C GLY A 251 19.94 31.88 10.34
N ASP A 252 20.51 32.26 9.20
CA ASP A 252 21.94 32.42 8.87
C ASP A 252 22.83 31.20 8.58
N GLU A 253 23.17 31.16 7.29
CA GLU A 253 24.30 30.47 6.69
C GLU A 253 25.63 30.93 7.30
N ALA A 254 26.38 30.01 7.93
CA ALA A 254 27.84 30.08 7.96
C ALA A 254 28.47 28.72 8.28
N ARG A 255 29.13 28.17 7.25
CA ARG A 255 30.39 27.39 7.27
C ARG A 255 30.75 26.62 8.55
N SER A 256 30.81 25.29 8.43
CA SER A 256 31.94 24.50 8.95
C SER A 256 31.94 23.08 8.36
N GLU A 257 32.98 22.82 7.58
CA GLU A 257 33.83 21.62 7.51
C GLU A 257 33.23 20.22 7.66
N GLY A 258 33.60 19.37 6.70
CA GLY A 258 33.09 18.01 6.56
C GLY A 258 33.44 17.06 7.69
N LEU A 259 32.48 16.19 8.01
CA LEU A 259 32.75 14.86 8.52
C LEU A 259 32.08 13.85 7.60
N GLY A 260 32.94 13.06 6.95
CA GLY A 260 32.56 11.94 6.11
C GLY A 260 31.95 10.79 6.91
N ALA A 261 31.33 9.91 6.12
CA ALA A 261 30.83 8.60 6.48
C ALA A 261 31.70 7.81 7.46
N ALA A 262 31.13 7.44 8.60
CA ALA A 262 31.29 6.16 9.30
C ALA A 262 30.33 6.15 10.50
N GLY A 263 29.70 5.00 10.77
CA GLY A 263 28.78 4.82 11.89
C GLY A 263 29.46 4.94 13.25
N GLY A 264 29.56 6.16 13.77
CA GLY A 264 29.96 6.45 15.14
C GLY A 264 28.89 7.26 15.84
N VAL A 265 28.33 6.70 16.92
CA VAL A 265 27.46 7.44 17.84
C VAL A 265 28.35 8.49 18.52
N GLY A 266 28.17 9.77 18.13
CA GLY A 266 28.87 10.89 18.76
C GLY A 266 28.47 10.98 20.23
N VAL A 267 29.43 10.71 21.13
CA VAL A 267 29.28 10.87 22.57
C VAL A 267 28.95 12.33 22.87
N VAL A 268 27.74 12.61 23.35
CA VAL A 268 27.36 13.94 23.84
C VAL A 268 28.19 14.25 25.09
N ALA A 269 29.04 15.26 25.00
CA ALA A 269 29.85 15.75 26.11
C ALA A 269 28.94 16.17 27.29
N GLY A 270 29.07 15.49 28.43
CA GLY A 270 28.27 15.70 29.64
C GLY A 270 27.45 14.48 30.11
N SER A 271 27.56 13.33 29.45
CA SER A 271 26.77 12.13 29.79
C SER A 271 27.34 11.32 30.97
N ARG A 272 26.44 10.62 31.67
CA ARG A 272 26.73 9.74 32.81
C ARG A 272 27.81 8.72 32.45
N PRO A 273 28.83 8.50 33.30
CA PRO A 273 29.89 7.53 33.01
C PRO A 273 29.30 6.12 32.86
N ALA A 274 29.84 5.36 31.91
CA ALA A 274 29.45 3.97 31.73
C ALA A 274 29.70 3.18 33.02
N PRO A 275 28.79 2.26 33.39
CA PRO A 275 29.03 1.38 34.52
C PRO A 275 30.31 0.58 34.30
N ALA A 276 31.11 0.38 35.35
CA ALA A 276 32.30 -0.45 35.29
C ALA A 276 31.89 -1.91 35.06
N SER A 277 31.93 -2.34 33.80
CA SER A 277 31.46 -3.65 33.36
C SER A 277 32.19 -4.08 32.10
N ASP A 278 32.56 -5.35 32.02
CA ASP A 278 33.33 -5.89 30.89
C ASP A 278 32.47 -6.16 29.64
N TRP A 279 31.14 -6.22 29.78
CA TRP A 279 30.22 -6.57 28.69
C TRP A 279 29.49 -5.37 28.06
N ILE A 280 29.39 -4.23 28.77
CA ILE A 280 28.78 -3.00 28.25
C ILE A 280 29.88 -2.19 27.56
N THR A 281 29.80 -2.11 26.23
CA THR A 281 30.67 -1.23 25.46
C THR A 281 30.20 0.22 25.58
N PRO A 282 31.08 1.21 25.28
CA PRO A 282 30.68 2.61 25.21
C PRO A 282 29.51 2.84 24.23
N GLU A 283 29.41 2.05 23.17
CA GLU A 283 28.32 2.10 22.18
C GLU A 283 26.98 1.64 22.77
N HIS A 284 26.97 0.50 23.48
CA HIS A 284 25.77 0.03 24.19
C HIS A 284 25.31 1.06 25.23
N TRP A 285 26.25 1.65 25.97
CA TRP A 285 25.92 2.66 26.96
C TRP A 285 25.38 3.95 26.33
N ALA A 286 25.96 4.40 25.22
CA ALA A 286 25.44 5.54 24.47
C ALA A 286 24.01 5.29 23.94
N ALA A 287 23.73 4.08 23.49
CA ALA A 287 22.38 3.69 23.07
C ALA A 287 21.38 3.74 24.24
N VAL A 288 21.75 3.19 25.41
CA VAL A 288 20.93 3.25 26.64
C VAL A 288 20.68 4.68 27.09
N LEU A 289 21.71 5.53 27.09
CA LEU A 289 21.56 6.94 27.42
C LEU A 289 20.69 7.68 26.42
N THR A 290 20.68 7.27 25.15
CA THR A 290 19.79 7.91 24.20
C THR A 290 18.34 7.45 24.37
N LEU A 291 18.13 6.18 24.72
CA LEU A 291 16.81 5.67 25.09
C LEU A 291 16.22 6.45 26.27
N GLN A 292 17.03 6.95 27.20
CA GLN A 292 16.54 7.67 28.40
C GLN A 292 15.63 8.87 28.08
N HIS A 293 15.78 9.46 26.89
CA HIS A 293 14.99 10.60 26.44
C HIS A 293 13.62 10.20 25.86
N LEU A 294 13.36 8.91 25.67
CA LEU A 294 12.07 8.41 25.19
C LEU A 294 11.08 8.24 26.35
N PRO A 295 9.77 8.42 26.09
CA PRO A 295 8.74 8.27 27.12
C PRO A 295 8.73 6.82 27.64
N GLY A 296 8.86 6.69 28.96
CA GLY A 296 8.93 5.41 29.67
C GLY A 296 10.34 4.87 29.90
N PHE A 297 11.39 5.57 29.44
CA PHE A 297 12.79 5.10 29.52
C PHE A 297 13.71 5.88 30.43
N ALA A 298 13.22 6.91 31.13
CA ALA A 298 14.04 7.76 31.99
C ALA A 298 14.82 6.98 33.08
N SER A 299 14.24 5.90 33.62
CA SER A 299 14.86 5.07 34.66
C SER A 299 15.78 3.95 34.11
N LEU A 300 15.86 3.77 32.78
CA LEU A 300 16.64 2.68 32.18
C LEU A 300 18.13 2.73 32.57
N PRO A 301 18.84 3.88 32.50
CA PRO A 301 20.26 3.93 32.85
C PRO A 301 20.52 3.57 34.31
N ASP A 302 19.64 4.01 35.23
CA ASP A 302 19.72 3.66 36.65
C ASP A 302 19.53 2.17 36.90
N ASP A 303 18.53 1.55 36.26
CA ASP A 303 18.27 0.13 36.42
C ASP A 303 19.37 -0.76 35.82
N VAL A 304 19.90 -0.39 34.64
CA VAL A 304 21.02 -1.11 34.02
C VAL A 304 22.27 -1.02 34.90
N ALA A 305 22.61 0.17 35.41
CA ALA A 305 23.76 0.35 36.29
C ALA A 305 23.58 -0.32 37.66
N GLY A 306 22.36 -0.35 38.21
CA GLY A 306 22.05 -0.98 39.49
C GLY A 306 21.97 -2.51 39.43
N ASN A 307 21.54 -3.07 38.29
CA ASN A 307 21.27 -4.50 38.12
C ASN A 307 22.15 -5.17 37.03
N LEU A 308 23.41 -4.76 36.90
CA LEU A 308 24.34 -5.20 35.84
C LEU A 308 24.39 -6.73 35.63
N LYS A 309 24.38 -7.52 36.71
CA LYS A 309 24.46 -8.98 36.60
C LYS A 309 23.25 -9.58 35.88
N ARG A 310 22.03 -9.10 36.17
CA ARG A 310 20.80 -9.59 35.54
C ARG A 310 20.69 -9.13 34.09
N TRP A 311 21.11 -7.90 33.81
CA TRP A 311 21.19 -7.38 32.45
C TRP A 311 22.24 -8.13 31.62
N LYS A 312 23.36 -8.53 32.22
CA LYS A 312 24.35 -9.42 31.60
C LYS A 312 23.74 -10.78 31.26
N GLU A 313 23.09 -11.44 32.22
CA GLU A 313 22.44 -12.74 32.02
C GLU A 313 21.40 -12.70 30.90
N TRP A 314 20.59 -11.62 30.82
CA TRP A 314 19.64 -11.43 29.74
C TRP A 314 20.34 -11.13 28.42
N ALA A 315 21.30 -10.20 28.40
CA ALA A 315 21.99 -9.80 27.17
C ALA A 315 22.85 -10.93 26.59
N GLU A 316 23.46 -11.79 27.40
CA GLU A 316 24.28 -12.93 26.94
C GLU A 316 23.46 -14.18 26.61
N ALA A 317 22.15 -14.16 26.83
CA ALA A 317 21.27 -15.27 26.44
C ALA A 317 21.32 -15.54 24.92
N GLU A 318 20.98 -16.77 24.53
CA GLU A 318 20.93 -17.17 23.12
C GLU A 318 19.81 -16.46 22.36
N ALA A 319 18.63 -16.33 22.99
CA ALA A 319 17.43 -15.69 22.44
C ALA A 319 16.84 -14.66 23.43
N PRO A 320 17.52 -13.53 23.67
CA PRO A 320 17.06 -12.50 24.60
C PRO A 320 15.67 -11.92 24.25
N GLU A 321 15.31 -11.92 22.96
CA GLU A 321 14.03 -11.44 22.44
C GLU A 321 12.80 -12.28 22.85
N GLU A 322 13.02 -13.53 23.27
CA GLU A 322 11.97 -14.42 23.80
C GLU A 322 11.87 -14.36 25.33
N LEU A 323 12.91 -13.83 25.99
CA LEU A 323 12.98 -13.75 27.44
C LEU A 323 12.45 -12.41 27.96
N PRO A 324 11.74 -12.39 29.10
CA PRO A 324 11.32 -11.14 29.72
C PRO A 324 12.55 -10.35 30.19
N PRO A 325 12.66 -9.04 29.87
CA PRO A 325 13.78 -8.24 30.34
C PRO A 325 13.81 -8.13 31.88
N PRO A 326 14.98 -7.84 32.49
CA PRO A 326 15.13 -7.77 33.94
C PRO A 326 14.30 -6.66 34.61
N GLY A 327 14.10 -6.79 35.93
CA GLY A 327 13.53 -5.72 36.76
C GLY A 327 12.08 -5.36 36.40
N ASP A 328 11.80 -4.07 36.32
CA ASP A 328 10.47 -3.52 36.02
C ASP A 328 10.10 -3.67 34.53
N TRP A 329 11.07 -4.01 33.68
CA TRP A 329 10.93 -4.17 32.24
C TRP A 329 10.27 -5.48 31.81
N LYS A 330 9.95 -6.37 32.75
CA LYS A 330 9.18 -7.60 32.47
C LYS A 330 7.83 -7.30 31.82
N ARG A 331 7.21 -6.18 32.21
CA ARG A 331 5.91 -5.69 31.69
C ARG A 331 6.06 -4.70 30.53
N ALA A 332 7.27 -4.53 30.00
CA ALA A 332 7.50 -3.65 28.86
C ALA A 332 6.67 -4.10 27.65
N SER A 333 6.15 -3.12 26.89
CA SER A 333 5.42 -3.38 25.65
C SER A 333 6.34 -4.06 24.61
N ASP A 334 5.74 -4.68 23.60
CA ASP A 334 6.48 -5.32 22.52
C ASP A 334 7.41 -4.35 21.78
N VAL A 335 6.99 -3.10 21.60
CA VAL A 335 7.82 -2.02 21.04
C VAL A 335 8.99 -1.71 21.97
N ASP A 336 8.75 -1.61 23.27
CA ASP A 336 9.80 -1.27 24.22
C ASP A 336 10.85 -2.38 24.33
N ARG A 337 10.43 -3.64 24.29
CA ARG A 337 11.34 -4.80 24.22
C ARG A 337 12.21 -4.75 22.97
N LEU A 338 11.65 -4.39 21.82
CA LEU A 338 12.40 -4.23 20.58
C LEU A 338 13.46 -3.12 20.68
N LEU A 339 13.14 -2.00 21.34
CA LEU A 339 14.08 -0.90 21.59
C LEU A 339 15.23 -1.33 22.52
N LEU A 340 14.93 -2.12 23.55
CA LEU A 340 15.94 -2.69 24.46
C LEU A 340 16.90 -3.63 23.73
N VAL A 341 16.37 -4.55 22.90
CA VAL A 341 17.21 -5.43 22.07
C VAL A 341 18.07 -4.62 21.11
N ARG A 342 17.53 -3.58 20.46
CA ARG A 342 18.32 -2.70 19.59
C ARG A 342 19.48 -2.01 20.32
N ALA A 343 19.30 -1.62 21.58
CA ALA A 343 20.33 -0.92 22.34
C ALA A 343 21.41 -1.84 22.91
N LEU A 344 21.06 -3.06 23.33
CA LEU A 344 21.94 -3.95 24.09
C LEU A 344 22.38 -5.22 23.32
N ARG A 345 21.62 -5.64 22.29
CA ARG A 345 21.86 -6.84 21.47
C ARG A 345 21.42 -6.61 20.01
N ALA A 346 22.07 -5.63 19.36
CA ALA A 346 21.74 -5.23 17.99
C ALA A 346 21.90 -6.38 16.97
N ASP A 347 22.74 -7.37 17.26
CA ASP A 347 22.92 -8.59 16.48
C ASP A 347 21.66 -9.47 16.42
N ARG A 348 20.83 -9.45 17.47
CA ARG A 348 19.55 -10.18 17.54
C ARG A 348 18.36 -9.36 17.03
N LEU A 349 18.59 -8.14 16.53
CA LEU A 349 17.51 -7.25 16.10
C LEU A 349 16.63 -7.86 15.00
N ALA A 350 17.20 -8.63 14.06
CA ALA A 350 16.44 -9.31 13.03
C ALA A 350 15.46 -10.35 13.60
N ALA A 351 15.92 -11.18 14.55
CA ALA A 351 15.08 -12.15 15.23
C ALA A 351 14.00 -11.47 16.09
N ALA A 352 14.37 -10.40 16.79
CA ALA A 352 13.43 -9.59 17.58
C ALA A 352 12.36 -8.93 16.70
N LEU A 353 12.73 -8.40 15.53
CA LEU A 353 11.80 -7.85 14.54
C LEU A 353 10.85 -8.92 14.00
N ALA A 354 11.37 -10.11 13.68
CA ALA A 354 10.56 -11.25 13.24
C ALA A 354 9.53 -11.65 14.31
N ALA A 355 9.96 -11.82 15.56
CA ALA A 355 9.07 -12.11 16.68
C ALA A 355 8.02 -11.01 16.90
N PHE A 356 8.44 -9.75 16.80
CA PHE A 356 7.56 -8.58 16.93
C PHE A 356 6.46 -8.55 15.85
N VAL A 357 6.82 -8.73 14.58
CA VAL A 357 5.86 -8.77 13.47
C VAL A 357 4.93 -9.99 13.63
N ALA A 358 5.46 -11.15 14.01
CA ALA A 358 4.67 -12.36 14.22
C ALA A 358 3.61 -12.17 15.32
N ARG A 359 3.92 -11.45 16.40
CA ARG A 359 2.96 -11.14 17.47
C ARG A 359 1.94 -10.07 17.07
N ALA A 360 2.35 -9.05 16.33
CA ALA A 360 1.50 -7.91 16.01
C ALA A 360 0.58 -8.12 14.79
N LEU A 361 1.08 -8.78 13.74
CA LEU A 361 0.35 -9.01 12.48
C LEU A 361 0.02 -10.49 12.24
N GLY A 362 0.83 -11.41 12.78
CA GLY A 362 0.69 -12.85 12.60
C GLY A 362 1.95 -13.48 11.99
N ALA A 363 2.18 -14.77 12.31
CA ALA A 363 3.36 -15.50 11.85
C ALA A 363 3.47 -15.62 10.31
N GLU A 364 2.34 -15.53 9.60
CA GLU A 364 2.27 -15.61 8.14
C GLU A 364 2.96 -14.44 7.43
N TYR A 365 3.21 -13.31 8.11
CA TYR A 365 3.94 -12.16 7.57
C TYR A 365 5.47 -12.35 7.60
N VAL A 366 5.94 -13.33 8.37
CA VAL A 366 7.37 -13.61 8.57
C VAL A 366 7.77 -14.94 7.92
N SER A 367 6.84 -15.88 7.81
CA SER A 367 7.07 -17.15 7.12
C SER A 367 7.40 -16.91 5.65
N SER A 368 8.52 -17.44 5.17
CA SER A 368 8.74 -17.55 3.73
C SER A 368 7.75 -18.58 3.17
N LEU A 369 7.04 -18.19 2.11
CA LEU A 369 6.22 -19.10 1.33
C LEU A 369 7.05 -19.60 0.15
N PRO A 370 7.04 -20.91 -0.14
CA PRO A 370 7.68 -21.42 -1.34
C PRO A 370 7.07 -20.77 -2.58
N PHE A 371 7.92 -20.34 -3.51
CA PHE A 371 7.48 -19.75 -4.76
C PHE A 371 6.78 -20.80 -5.63
N ASP A 372 5.54 -20.54 -6.00
CA ASP A 372 4.74 -21.38 -6.89
C ASP A 372 4.51 -20.62 -8.21
N LEU A 373 5.38 -20.88 -9.18
CA LEU A 373 5.31 -20.25 -10.51
C LEU A 373 4.01 -20.64 -11.24
N GLU A 374 3.59 -21.90 -11.10
CA GLU A 374 2.45 -22.44 -11.83
C GLU A 374 1.15 -21.75 -11.41
N ARG A 375 0.90 -21.69 -10.10
CA ARG A 375 -0.27 -20.97 -9.57
C ARG A 375 -0.25 -19.51 -9.97
N SER A 376 0.93 -18.88 -9.91
CA SER A 376 1.09 -17.47 -10.29
C SER A 376 0.78 -17.23 -11.77
N MET A 377 1.20 -18.14 -12.66
CA MET A 377 0.93 -18.08 -14.11
C MET A 377 -0.56 -18.28 -14.43
N LEU A 378 -1.22 -19.23 -13.75
CA LEU A 378 -2.65 -19.48 -13.91
C LEU A 378 -3.51 -18.31 -13.41
N ASP A 379 -3.03 -17.60 -12.38
CA ASP A 379 -3.69 -16.43 -11.80
C ASP A 379 -3.51 -15.14 -12.62
N CYS A 380 -2.68 -15.17 -13.66
CA CYS A 380 -2.47 -14.03 -14.56
C CYS A 380 -3.48 -14.02 -15.70
N SER A 381 -3.81 -12.82 -16.18
CA SER A 381 -4.67 -12.57 -17.33
C SER A 381 -3.84 -12.28 -18.57
N ALA A 382 -4.42 -12.41 -19.77
CA ALA A 382 -3.74 -12.11 -21.04
C ALA A 382 -3.24 -10.66 -21.16
N ALA A 383 -3.84 -9.72 -20.43
CA ALA A 383 -3.41 -8.32 -20.40
C ALA A 383 -2.20 -8.06 -19.48
N VAL A 384 -1.79 -9.03 -18.65
CA VAL A 384 -0.73 -8.83 -17.63
C VAL A 384 0.38 -9.86 -17.87
N PRO A 385 1.52 -9.44 -18.47
CA PRO A 385 2.64 -10.35 -18.68
C PRO A 385 3.30 -10.72 -17.35
N VAL A 386 3.96 -11.88 -17.32
CA VAL A 386 4.69 -12.37 -16.15
C VAL A 386 6.18 -12.12 -16.33
N LEU A 387 6.77 -11.39 -15.39
CA LEU A 387 8.21 -11.19 -15.31
C LEU A 387 8.78 -12.05 -14.18
N VAL A 388 9.73 -12.93 -14.51
CA VAL A 388 10.42 -13.77 -13.53
C VAL A 388 11.85 -13.26 -13.35
N LEU A 389 12.20 -12.92 -12.11
CA LEU A 389 13.56 -12.50 -11.74
C LEU A 389 14.34 -13.73 -11.28
N LEU A 390 15.36 -14.08 -12.05
CA LEU A 390 16.16 -15.26 -11.83
C LEU A 390 17.29 -14.98 -10.84
N SER A 391 17.37 -15.83 -9.81
CA SER A 391 18.62 -16.02 -9.06
C SER A 391 19.47 -17.07 -9.79
N PRO A 392 20.82 -17.00 -9.71
CA PRO A 392 21.68 -18.01 -10.31
C PRO A 392 21.31 -19.43 -9.85
N GLY A 393 21.18 -20.37 -10.80
CA GLY A 393 20.93 -21.79 -10.51
C GLY A 393 19.47 -22.26 -10.55
N LEU A 394 18.49 -21.39 -10.83
CA LEU A 394 17.09 -21.78 -11.03
C LEU A 394 16.76 -21.97 -12.52
N ASP A 395 16.18 -23.12 -12.89
CA ASP A 395 15.67 -23.37 -14.24
C ASP A 395 14.17 -23.06 -14.35
N VAL A 396 13.85 -21.88 -14.89
CA VAL A 396 12.47 -21.44 -15.11
C VAL A 396 11.85 -22.06 -16.36
N VAL A 397 12.65 -22.50 -17.32
CA VAL A 397 12.14 -23.08 -18.58
C VAL A 397 11.39 -24.36 -18.26
N ALA A 398 12.03 -25.25 -17.50
CA ALA A 398 11.41 -26.50 -17.05
C ALA A 398 10.12 -26.26 -16.24
N ALA A 399 10.11 -25.22 -15.40
CA ALA A 399 8.96 -24.88 -14.58
C ALA A 399 7.77 -24.34 -15.42
N VAL A 400 8.03 -23.46 -16.39
CA VAL A 400 7.01 -22.94 -17.32
C VAL A 400 6.46 -24.05 -18.21
N GLU A 401 7.31 -24.95 -18.69
CA GLU A 401 6.85 -26.11 -19.46
C GLU A 401 5.97 -27.05 -18.64
N ALA A 402 6.34 -27.33 -17.39
CA ALA A 402 5.56 -28.17 -16.50
C ALA A 402 4.18 -27.55 -16.21
N ALA A 403 4.14 -26.23 -15.98
CA ALA A 403 2.89 -25.48 -15.83
C ALA A 403 2.05 -25.51 -17.12
N GLY A 404 2.68 -25.29 -18.27
CA GLY A 404 2.04 -25.33 -19.58
C GLY A 404 1.40 -26.67 -19.86
N ARG A 405 2.10 -27.79 -19.63
CA ARG A 405 1.57 -29.15 -19.85
C ARG A 405 0.28 -29.40 -19.06
N ARG A 406 0.17 -28.88 -17.83
CA ARG A 406 -1.05 -28.99 -17.02
C ARG A 406 -2.18 -28.07 -17.52
N ALA A 407 -1.83 -26.92 -18.08
CA ALA A 407 -2.77 -26.01 -18.74
C ALA A 407 -3.15 -26.43 -20.17
N GLY A 408 -2.63 -27.56 -20.69
CA GLY A 408 -2.85 -27.99 -22.07
C GLY A 408 -2.08 -27.16 -23.11
N VAL A 409 -1.02 -26.46 -22.71
CA VAL A 409 -0.16 -25.62 -23.55
C VAL A 409 1.26 -26.19 -23.54
N SER A 410 1.72 -26.74 -24.66
CA SER A 410 3.04 -27.38 -24.74
C SER A 410 3.82 -26.95 -25.98
N LEU A 411 5.11 -27.26 -26.01
CA LEU A 411 5.91 -27.13 -27.22
C LEU A 411 5.41 -28.08 -28.32
N GLU A 412 4.93 -29.27 -27.92
CA GLU A 412 4.45 -30.32 -28.83
C GLU A 412 3.18 -29.93 -29.57
N ASN A 413 2.27 -29.19 -28.92
CA ASN A 413 1.06 -28.67 -29.57
C ASN A 413 1.28 -27.27 -30.20
N GLY A 414 2.51 -26.78 -30.21
CA GLY A 414 2.91 -25.51 -30.82
C GLY A 414 2.36 -24.26 -30.10
N ARG A 415 1.70 -24.42 -28.94
CA ARG A 415 1.11 -23.30 -28.21
C ARG A 415 2.06 -22.66 -27.21
N LEU A 416 3.14 -23.34 -26.81
CA LEU A 416 4.26 -22.75 -26.06
C LEU A 416 5.43 -22.51 -27.01
N THR A 417 5.90 -21.26 -27.09
CA THR A 417 7.11 -20.93 -27.83
C THR A 417 8.14 -20.30 -26.88
N SER A 418 9.37 -20.79 -26.93
CA SER A 418 10.50 -20.20 -26.20
C SER A 418 11.45 -19.51 -27.15
N VAL A 419 11.84 -18.27 -26.83
CA VAL A 419 12.80 -17.46 -27.60
C VAL A 419 13.86 -16.93 -26.64
N SER A 420 15.11 -17.32 -26.87
CA SER A 420 16.26 -16.77 -26.15
C SER A 420 16.70 -15.47 -26.81
N MET A 421 16.54 -14.35 -26.11
CA MET A 421 16.87 -13.03 -26.64
C MET A 421 18.38 -12.86 -26.79
N GLY A 422 18.77 -12.33 -27.94
CA GLY A 422 20.14 -12.01 -28.32
C GLY A 422 20.13 -11.18 -29.60
N GLN A 423 21.31 -10.82 -30.09
CA GLN A 423 21.43 -9.98 -31.29
C GLN A 423 20.70 -10.65 -32.49
N GLY A 424 19.78 -9.91 -33.11
CA GLY A 424 19.01 -10.37 -34.27
C GLY A 424 17.77 -11.25 -33.95
N GLN A 425 17.47 -11.54 -32.68
CA GLN A 425 16.29 -12.33 -32.30
C GLN A 425 15.00 -11.51 -32.15
N GLU A 426 15.09 -10.18 -32.24
CA GLU A 426 13.95 -9.26 -32.04
C GLU A 426 12.80 -9.52 -33.01
N ALA A 427 13.09 -9.73 -34.29
CA ALA A 427 12.08 -9.97 -35.33
C ALA A 427 11.36 -11.31 -35.11
N VAL A 428 12.10 -12.33 -34.65
CA VAL A 428 11.55 -13.65 -34.33
C VAL A 428 10.63 -13.52 -33.12
N ALA A 429 11.10 -12.90 -32.04
CA ALA A 429 10.30 -12.65 -30.85
C ALA A 429 9.01 -11.89 -31.17
N TRP A 430 9.10 -10.83 -31.97
CA TRP A 430 7.96 -10.03 -32.41
C TRP A 430 6.91 -10.85 -33.18
N THR A 431 7.36 -11.65 -34.16
CA THR A 431 6.47 -12.51 -34.95
C THR A 431 5.75 -13.52 -34.07
N ARG A 432 6.45 -14.10 -33.08
CA ARG A 432 5.85 -15.06 -32.14
C ARG A 432 4.85 -14.40 -31.20
N LEU A 433 5.14 -13.19 -30.71
CA LEU A 433 4.22 -12.42 -29.89
C LEU A 433 2.92 -12.09 -30.64
N GLN A 434 3.02 -11.60 -31.88
CA GLN A 434 1.83 -11.28 -32.69
C GLN A 434 0.99 -12.52 -33.00
N ALA A 435 1.63 -13.65 -33.33
CA ALA A 435 0.92 -14.90 -33.57
C ALA A 435 0.19 -15.38 -32.31
N ALA A 436 0.87 -15.44 -31.17
CA ALA A 436 0.29 -15.88 -29.90
C ALA A 436 -0.80 -14.93 -29.38
N LEU A 437 -0.68 -13.62 -29.65
CA LEU A 437 -1.71 -12.64 -29.31
C LEU A 437 -3.03 -12.93 -30.05
N ALA A 438 -2.96 -13.37 -31.31
CA ALA A 438 -4.12 -13.65 -32.15
C ALA A 438 -4.69 -15.06 -31.95
N SER A 439 -3.83 -16.09 -31.86
CA SER A 439 -4.26 -17.50 -31.78
C SER A 439 -4.29 -18.08 -30.36
N GLY A 440 -3.81 -17.34 -29.36
CA GLY A 440 -3.62 -17.83 -28.00
C GLY A 440 -2.43 -18.77 -27.88
N GLY A 441 -1.66 -18.62 -26.80
CA GLY A 441 -0.46 -19.39 -26.56
C GLY A 441 0.47 -18.66 -25.59
N TRP A 442 1.51 -19.35 -25.14
CA TRP A 442 2.45 -18.84 -24.16
C TRP A 442 3.77 -18.52 -24.85
N VAL A 443 4.31 -17.33 -24.60
CA VAL A 443 5.59 -16.91 -25.19
C VAL A 443 6.61 -16.68 -24.08
N LEU A 444 7.59 -17.58 -23.97
CA LEU A 444 8.69 -17.45 -23.02
C LEU A 444 9.85 -16.70 -23.67
N LEU A 445 10.08 -15.47 -23.22
CA LEU A 445 11.25 -14.67 -23.63
C LEU A 445 12.36 -14.81 -22.57
N GLN A 446 13.49 -15.41 -22.94
CA GLN A 446 14.63 -15.56 -22.04
C GLN A 446 15.67 -14.47 -22.30
N ASN A 447 16.48 -14.12 -21.29
CA ASN A 447 17.58 -13.15 -21.41
C ASN A 447 17.18 -11.75 -21.90
N ILE A 448 15.94 -11.31 -21.62
CA ILE A 448 15.42 -9.99 -22.04
C ILE A 448 16.28 -8.82 -21.53
N HIS A 449 16.95 -9.01 -20.40
CA HIS A 449 17.84 -8.01 -19.78
C HIS A 449 19.06 -7.66 -20.65
N LEU A 450 19.42 -8.51 -21.62
CA LEU A 450 20.49 -8.24 -22.58
C LEU A 450 20.05 -7.28 -23.70
N MET A 451 18.74 -7.12 -23.92
CA MET A 451 18.16 -6.36 -25.03
C MET A 451 17.41 -5.12 -24.49
N LEU A 452 18.14 -4.19 -23.87
CA LEU A 452 17.58 -3.04 -23.17
C LEU A 452 16.73 -2.14 -24.08
N ASP A 453 17.24 -1.76 -25.26
CA ASP A 453 16.56 -0.84 -26.16
C ASP A 453 15.24 -1.41 -26.70
N TRP A 454 15.25 -2.68 -27.12
CA TRP A 454 14.07 -3.38 -27.59
C TRP A 454 13.03 -3.55 -26.47
N THR A 455 13.48 -3.86 -25.26
CA THR A 455 12.62 -4.01 -24.08
C THR A 455 11.96 -2.69 -23.70
N ALA A 456 12.74 -1.60 -23.66
CA ALA A 456 12.28 -0.28 -23.24
C ALA A 456 11.37 0.41 -24.27
N SER A 457 11.52 0.09 -25.56
CA SER A 457 10.78 0.72 -26.64
C SER A 457 9.66 -0.16 -27.21
N THR A 458 10.01 -1.23 -27.91
CA THR A 458 9.09 -2.08 -28.68
C THR A 458 8.24 -2.93 -27.75
N LEU A 459 8.87 -3.67 -26.82
CA LEU A 459 8.14 -4.57 -25.92
C LEU A 459 7.26 -3.78 -24.94
N ALA A 460 7.76 -2.69 -24.37
CA ALA A 460 6.99 -1.84 -23.46
C ALA A 460 5.73 -1.27 -24.13
N LYS A 461 5.85 -0.74 -25.36
CA LYS A 461 4.68 -0.26 -26.13
C LYS A 461 3.70 -1.36 -26.49
N PHE A 462 4.20 -2.56 -26.80
CA PHE A 462 3.36 -3.72 -27.06
C PHE A 462 2.56 -4.11 -25.83
N VAL A 463 3.21 -4.21 -24.67
CA VAL A 463 2.56 -4.52 -23.39
C VAL A 463 1.54 -3.45 -22.99
N ASP A 464 1.86 -2.17 -23.20
CA ASP A 464 0.92 -1.07 -22.95
C ASP A 464 -0.31 -1.13 -23.89
N GLY A 465 -0.15 -1.72 -25.07
CA GLY A 465 -1.22 -1.96 -26.03
C GLY A 465 -1.98 -3.27 -25.82
N LEU A 466 -1.59 -4.10 -24.83
CA LEU A 466 -2.33 -5.30 -24.46
C LEU A 466 -3.63 -4.89 -23.73
N GLY A 467 -4.68 -4.68 -24.52
CA GLY A 467 -6.05 -4.48 -24.04
C GLY A 467 -6.87 -5.77 -24.08
N GLU A 468 -8.19 -5.62 -24.04
CA GLU A 468 -9.16 -6.72 -24.19
C GLU A 468 -9.06 -7.45 -25.55
N SER A 469 -8.28 -6.93 -26.50
CA SER A 469 -8.04 -7.55 -27.81
C SER A 469 -7.09 -8.75 -27.77
N ALA A 470 -6.43 -9.02 -26.63
CA ALA A 470 -5.58 -10.19 -26.47
C ALA A 470 -6.42 -11.47 -26.36
N HIS A 471 -6.01 -12.54 -27.03
CA HIS A 471 -6.67 -13.84 -26.88
C HIS A 471 -6.68 -14.27 -25.38
N PRO A 472 -7.79 -14.78 -24.81
CA PRO A 472 -7.90 -15.09 -23.38
C PRO A 472 -6.83 -16.05 -22.83
N GLU A 473 -6.31 -16.93 -23.69
CA GLU A 473 -5.27 -17.92 -23.39
C GLU A 473 -3.83 -17.42 -23.66
N PHE A 474 -3.64 -16.17 -24.08
CA PHE A 474 -2.32 -15.58 -24.29
C PHE A 474 -1.60 -15.35 -22.96
N ARG A 475 -0.34 -15.78 -22.81
CA ARG A 475 0.48 -15.53 -21.62
C ARG A 475 1.92 -15.18 -21.95
#